data_AF-A0A8T7K3M8-F1
#
_entry.id   AF-A0A8T7K3M8-F1
#
_cell.length_a   1.000
_cell.length_b   1.000
_cell.length_c   1.000
_cell.angle_alpha   90.00
_cell.angle_beta   90.00
_cell.angle_gamma   90.00
#
_symmetry.space_group_name_H-M   'P 1'
#
loop_
_entity.id
_entity.type
_entity.pdbx_description
1 polymer ?
#
loop_
_entity_poly.entity_id
_entity_poly.type
_entity_poly.pdbx_seq_one_letter_code
_entity_poly.pdbx_strand_id
1 'polypeptide(L)'
;MASRDELQQIAALIKAGQKAEAGKRLLPLLKADPQNAAAWWLLANAVANPEHQRRALDKVLQLRPGDERAQKMLDKLSAKADDPFDDPSNPFIAAKKSATQEMRAGKRSLLHKTAADDPFSSDTDDDSDPFADVRSQPTGWINEGQPRRPPAPARGSAVNSSLLILGVVVVIAIIAVVATLIYVNSRGSVPAATVANSDVPGADDRVFSTEVDCGSNSVTNINDDEGARLPARAIDLGTLRFNQSATADFLDGAEIHRYSFDGSAGQRITIEMWAEDVGIDPQIEVYDIDGFQIAFCDDRDLSEGNLDAYMEIRLPRSGTYTIVARQFGFSEGTYRIMVR
;
A
#
# COMPACT_ATOMS: atom_id res chain seq x y z
N MET A 1 -28.84 -0.27 10.40
CA MET A 1 -29.14 0.20 9.03
C MET A 1 -28.75 1.67 8.93
N ALA A 2 -27.81 2.00 8.04
CA ALA A 2 -27.44 3.39 7.78
C ALA A 2 -28.68 4.22 7.46
N SER A 3 -28.82 5.41 8.07
CA SER A 3 -29.97 6.25 7.78
C SER A 3 -29.88 6.78 6.34
N ARG A 4 -31.02 6.91 5.67
CA ARG A 4 -31.09 7.51 4.33
C ARG A 4 -30.44 8.90 4.29
N ASP A 5 -30.55 9.65 5.38
CA ASP A 5 -30.00 10.99 5.55
C ASP A 5 -28.46 10.97 5.61
N GLU A 6 -27.88 9.97 6.29
CA GLU A 6 -26.43 9.79 6.37
C GLU A 6 -25.82 9.46 5.00
N LEU A 7 -26.43 8.58 4.23
CA LEU A 7 -25.99 8.28 2.85
C LEU A 7 -26.11 9.52 1.94
N GLN A 8 -27.09 10.40 2.16
CA GLN A 8 -27.22 11.65 1.42
C GLN A 8 -26.11 12.65 1.76
N GLN A 9 -25.76 12.78 3.03
CA GLN A 9 -24.63 13.63 3.46
C GLN A 9 -23.32 13.13 2.84
N ILE A 10 -23.08 11.83 2.87
CA ILE A 10 -21.91 11.21 2.24
C ILE A 10 -21.91 11.47 0.72
N ALA A 11 -23.05 11.32 0.05
CA ALA A 11 -23.16 11.63 -1.38
C ALA A 11 -22.83 13.11 -1.68
N ALA A 12 -23.19 14.04 -0.79
CA ALA A 12 -22.83 15.44 -0.92
C ALA A 12 -21.31 15.66 -0.77
N LEU A 13 -20.65 14.95 0.16
CA LEU A 13 -19.19 14.99 0.30
C LEU A 13 -18.47 14.52 -0.98
N ILE A 14 -18.95 13.42 -1.58
CA ILE A 14 -18.40 12.90 -2.84
C ILE A 14 -18.54 13.94 -3.96
N LYS A 15 -19.74 14.56 -4.08
CA LYS A 15 -19.99 15.62 -5.08
C LYS A 15 -19.13 16.86 -4.84
N ALA A 16 -18.83 17.18 -3.58
CA ALA A 16 -17.94 18.26 -3.20
C ALA A 16 -16.44 17.93 -3.41
N GLY A 17 -16.10 16.74 -3.91
CA GLY A 17 -14.73 16.29 -4.12
C GLY A 17 -14.02 15.80 -2.84
N GLN A 18 -14.71 15.77 -1.70
CA GLN A 18 -14.20 15.32 -0.41
C GLN A 18 -14.26 13.79 -0.28
N LYS A 19 -13.63 13.12 -1.24
CA LYS A 19 -13.65 11.68 -1.44
C LYS A 19 -13.07 10.87 -0.27
N ALA A 20 -11.96 11.34 0.31
CA ALA A 20 -11.32 10.70 1.45
C ALA A 20 -12.22 10.71 2.70
N GLU A 21 -12.83 11.86 3.00
CA GLU A 21 -13.77 11.99 4.12
C GLU A 21 -15.07 11.20 3.90
N ALA A 22 -15.56 11.14 2.67
CA ALA A 22 -16.68 10.27 2.33
C ALA A 22 -16.35 8.79 2.57
N GLY A 23 -15.15 8.35 2.18
CA GLY A 23 -14.66 6.99 2.44
C GLY A 23 -14.64 6.64 3.92
N LYS A 24 -14.05 7.51 4.75
CA LYS A 24 -13.99 7.32 6.22
C LYS A 24 -15.38 7.17 6.85
N ARG A 25 -16.40 7.85 6.34
CA ARG A 25 -17.79 7.70 6.82
C ARG A 25 -18.51 6.47 6.24
N LEU A 26 -18.12 6.01 5.06
CA LEU A 26 -18.72 4.84 4.41
C LEU A 26 -18.23 3.53 5.01
N LEU A 27 -16.95 3.43 5.36
CA LEU A 27 -16.35 2.21 5.90
C LEU A 27 -17.10 1.64 7.12
N PRO A 28 -17.36 2.40 8.20
CA PRO A 28 -18.08 1.87 9.35
C PRO A 28 -19.53 1.45 9.01
N LEU A 29 -20.17 2.13 8.04
CA LEU A 29 -21.51 1.76 7.59
C LEU A 29 -21.53 0.44 6.82
N LEU A 30 -20.50 0.21 6.00
CA LEU A 30 -20.34 -1.02 5.25
C LEU A 30 -19.92 -2.19 6.12
N LYS A 31 -19.16 -1.94 7.19
CA LYS A 31 -18.92 -2.95 8.22
C LYS A 31 -20.21 -3.35 8.94
N ALA A 32 -20.99 -2.36 9.39
CA ALA A 32 -22.23 -2.61 10.12
C ALA A 32 -23.33 -3.22 9.25
N ASP A 33 -23.34 -2.94 7.95
CA ASP A 33 -24.32 -3.45 6.99
C ASP A 33 -23.65 -3.77 5.64
N PRO A 34 -22.98 -4.94 5.52
CA PRO A 34 -22.28 -5.35 4.31
C PRO A 34 -23.22 -5.59 3.12
N GLN A 35 -24.52 -5.73 3.35
CA GLN A 35 -25.53 -5.95 2.31
C GLN A 35 -26.11 -4.63 1.78
N ASN A 36 -25.61 -3.48 2.24
CA ASN A 36 -26.08 -2.18 1.79
C ASN A 36 -25.49 -1.81 0.43
N ALA A 37 -26.16 -2.24 -0.64
CA ALA A 37 -25.76 -1.93 -2.02
C ALA A 37 -25.70 -0.42 -2.32
N ALA A 38 -26.42 0.44 -1.58
CA ALA A 38 -26.31 1.89 -1.79
C ALA A 38 -24.99 2.45 -1.21
N ALA A 39 -24.54 1.95 -0.07
CA ALA A 39 -23.26 2.31 0.51
C ALA A 39 -22.10 1.83 -0.37
N TRP A 40 -22.16 0.61 -0.91
CA TRP A 40 -21.17 0.09 -1.86
C TRP A 40 -21.10 0.93 -3.14
N TRP A 41 -22.24 1.40 -3.65
CA TRP A 41 -22.28 2.30 -4.81
C TRP A 41 -21.63 3.66 -4.51
N LEU A 42 -21.90 4.26 -3.34
CA LEU A 42 -21.28 5.51 -2.95
C LEU A 42 -19.76 5.35 -2.78
N LEU A 43 -19.33 4.22 -2.21
CA LEU A 43 -17.93 3.87 -2.07
C LEU A 43 -17.22 3.77 -3.42
N ALA A 44 -17.83 3.10 -4.40
CA ALA A 44 -17.30 3.05 -5.77
C ALA A 44 -17.07 4.44 -6.39
N ASN A 45 -17.85 5.46 -5.99
CA ASN A 45 -17.68 6.84 -6.47
C ASN A 45 -16.71 7.67 -5.59
N ALA A 46 -16.54 7.28 -4.32
CA ALA A 46 -15.62 7.90 -3.39
C ALA A 46 -14.17 7.48 -3.68
N VAL A 47 -13.92 6.25 -4.11
CA VAL A 47 -12.55 5.78 -4.33
C VAL A 47 -11.97 6.31 -5.65
N ALA A 48 -10.66 6.59 -5.67
CA ALA A 48 -9.93 7.08 -6.84
C ALA A 48 -9.29 5.98 -7.70
N ASN A 49 -8.85 4.87 -7.09
CA ASN A 49 -8.20 3.77 -7.78
C ASN A 49 -9.23 2.93 -8.58
N PRO A 50 -9.04 2.73 -9.91
CA PRO A 50 -9.94 1.92 -10.75
C PRO A 50 -10.19 0.49 -10.23
N GLU A 51 -9.19 -0.17 -9.66
CA GLU A 51 -9.32 -1.53 -9.13
C GLU A 51 -10.32 -1.60 -7.97
N HIS A 52 -10.28 -0.58 -7.12
CA HIS A 52 -11.15 -0.47 -5.96
C HIS A 52 -12.58 -0.10 -6.34
N GLN A 53 -12.72 0.77 -7.34
CA GLN A 53 -14.02 1.06 -7.93
C GLN A 53 -14.64 -0.24 -8.47
N ARG A 54 -13.85 -1.08 -9.15
CA ARG A 54 -14.29 -2.39 -9.64
C ARG A 54 -14.81 -3.29 -8.52
N ARG A 55 -14.01 -3.49 -7.46
CA ARG A 55 -14.40 -4.34 -6.32
C ARG A 55 -15.69 -3.87 -5.65
N ALA A 56 -15.84 -2.56 -5.46
CA ALA A 56 -17.05 -2.00 -4.89
C ALA A 56 -18.26 -2.20 -5.82
N LEU A 57 -18.08 -2.06 -7.13
CA LEU A 57 -19.13 -2.31 -8.14
C LEU A 57 -19.52 -3.80 -8.22
N ASP A 58 -18.55 -4.71 -8.15
CA ASP A 58 -18.80 -6.15 -8.10
C ASP A 58 -19.67 -6.51 -6.90
N LYS A 59 -19.41 -5.89 -5.73
CA LYS A 59 -20.27 -6.03 -4.54
C LYS A 59 -21.68 -5.46 -4.76
N VAL A 60 -21.82 -4.31 -5.44
CA VAL A 60 -23.13 -3.78 -5.81
C VAL A 60 -23.89 -4.77 -6.70
N LEU A 61 -23.24 -5.36 -7.70
CA LEU A 61 -23.84 -6.31 -8.62
C LEU A 61 -24.18 -7.65 -7.95
N GLN A 62 -23.37 -8.12 -6.98
CA GLN A 62 -23.71 -9.29 -6.16
C GLN A 62 -25.01 -9.06 -5.37
N LEU A 63 -25.20 -7.87 -4.82
CA LEU A 63 -26.37 -7.51 -4.01
C LEU A 63 -27.58 -7.07 -4.87
N ARG A 64 -27.32 -6.50 -6.05
CA ARG A 64 -28.30 -6.03 -7.03
C ARG A 64 -27.84 -6.40 -8.45
N PRO A 65 -28.09 -7.64 -8.90
CA PRO A 65 -27.64 -8.12 -10.20
C PRO A 65 -28.16 -7.32 -11.41
N GLY A 66 -29.27 -6.60 -11.25
CA GLY A 66 -29.87 -5.77 -12.29
C GLY A 66 -29.50 -4.28 -12.24
N ASP A 67 -28.50 -3.86 -11.45
CA ASP A 67 -28.14 -2.43 -11.39
C ASP A 67 -27.36 -1.99 -12.65
N GLU A 68 -28.09 -1.46 -13.63
CA GLU A 68 -27.51 -0.97 -14.88
C GLU A 68 -26.42 0.09 -14.68
N ARG A 69 -26.49 0.87 -13.59
CA ARG A 69 -25.51 1.94 -13.34
C ARG A 69 -24.17 1.34 -12.94
N ALA A 70 -24.21 0.29 -12.11
CA ALA A 70 -23.01 -0.42 -11.70
C ALA A 70 -22.37 -1.12 -12.90
N GLN A 71 -23.16 -1.79 -13.74
CA GLN A 71 -22.66 -2.42 -14.96
C GLN A 71 -22.04 -1.40 -15.93
N LYS A 72 -22.74 -0.30 -16.21
CA LYS A 72 -22.20 0.76 -17.10
C LYS A 72 -20.92 1.39 -16.57
N MET A 73 -20.76 1.52 -15.25
CA MET A 73 -19.53 2.02 -14.65
C MET A 73 -18.40 1.00 -14.77
N LEU A 74 -18.71 -0.28 -14.57
CA LEU A 74 -17.76 -1.39 -14.72
C LEU A 74 -17.24 -1.49 -16.16
N ASP A 75 -18.13 -1.43 -17.15
CA ASP A 75 -17.79 -1.45 -18.58
C ASP A 75 -16.89 -0.27 -18.98
N LYS A 76 -17.09 0.90 -18.35
CA LYS A 76 -16.21 2.08 -18.57
C LYS A 76 -14.82 1.87 -17.99
N LEU A 77 -14.71 1.18 -16.85
CA LEU A 77 -13.42 0.90 -16.22
C LEU A 77 -12.65 -0.17 -16.98
N SER A 78 -13.33 -1.20 -17.50
CA SER A 78 -12.69 -2.20 -18.36
C SER A 78 -12.23 -1.59 -19.69
N ALA A 79 -13.07 -0.78 -20.35
CA ALA A 79 -12.70 -0.11 -21.60
C ALA A 79 -11.50 0.84 -21.45
N LYS A 80 -11.26 1.39 -20.24
CA LYS A 80 -10.09 2.21 -19.94
C LYS A 80 -8.84 1.37 -19.65
N ALA A 81 -9.00 0.18 -19.07
CA ALA A 81 -7.90 -0.73 -18.80
C ALA A 81 -7.36 -1.40 -20.08
N ASP A 82 -8.21 -1.56 -21.09
CA ASP A 82 -7.86 -2.16 -22.39
C ASP A 82 -7.20 -1.16 -23.38
N ASP A 83 -6.86 0.06 -22.96
CA ASP A 83 -6.11 1.00 -23.79
C ASP A 83 -4.63 0.54 -23.86
N PRO A 84 -4.13 0.09 -25.04
CA PRO A 84 -2.76 -0.40 -25.19
C PRO A 84 -1.68 0.65 -24.94
N PHE A 85 -2.06 1.92 -24.72
CA PHE A 85 -1.15 3.01 -24.40
C PHE A 85 -1.19 3.46 -22.92
N ASP A 86 -2.10 2.94 -22.09
CA ASP A 86 -2.27 3.32 -20.67
C ASP A 86 -1.71 2.26 -19.68
N ASP A 87 -0.93 1.30 -20.20
CA ASP A 87 -0.23 0.29 -19.42
C ASP A 87 0.77 0.94 -18.43
N PRO A 88 0.65 0.71 -17.10
CA PRO A 88 1.58 1.27 -16.11
C PRO A 88 3.02 0.76 -16.26
N SER A 89 3.24 -0.34 -16.98
CA SER A 89 4.56 -0.85 -17.35
C SER A 89 5.10 -0.26 -18.66
N ASN A 90 4.31 0.57 -19.34
CA ASN A 90 4.76 1.34 -20.51
C ASN A 90 5.75 2.44 -20.09
N PRO A 91 7.00 2.42 -20.58
CA PRO A 91 8.04 3.39 -20.19
C PRO A 91 7.67 4.85 -20.51
N PHE A 92 6.77 5.10 -21.46
CA PHE A 92 6.35 6.46 -21.85
C PHE A 92 5.33 7.09 -20.88
N ILE A 93 4.54 6.28 -20.15
CA ILE A 93 3.58 6.75 -19.14
C ILE A 93 4.27 7.02 -17.80
N ALA A 94 5.24 6.18 -17.41
CA ALA A 94 6.09 6.40 -16.24
C ALA A 94 6.84 7.75 -16.34
N ALA A 95 7.41 8.04 -17.52
CA ALA A 95 8.09 9.30 -17.77
C ALA A 95 7.14 10.52 -17.70
N LYS A 96 5.88 10.40 -18.13
CA LYS A 96 4.90 11.49 -18.06
C LYS A 96 4.45 11.79 -16.63
N LYS A 97 4.30 10.76 -15.77
CA LYS A 97 4.02 10.95 -14.33
C LYS A 97 5.18 11.65 -13.63
N SER A 98 6.43 11.25 -13.92
CA SER A 98 7.63 11.91 -13.39
C SER A 98 7.80 13.35 -13.89
N ALA A 99 7.56 13.61 -15.18
CA ALA A 99 7.64 14.96 -15.77
C ALA A 99 6.55 15.91 -15.24
N THR A 100 5.36 15.40 -14.92
CA THR A 100 4.27 16.20 -14.34
C THR A 100 4.53 16.54 -12.86
N GLN A 101 5.22 15.65 -12.13
CA GLN A 101 5.71 15.93 -10.76
C GLN A 101 6.84 16.97 -10.76
N GLU A 102 7.77 16.93 -11.71
CA GLU A 102 8.86 17.92 -11.82
C GLU A 102 8.40 19.30 -12.29
N MET A 103 7.45 19.39 -13.23
CA MET A 103 6.91 20.69 -13.68
C MET A 103 6.16 21.46 -12.60
N ARG A 104 5.63 20.79 -11.57
CA ARG A 104 4.97 21.45 -10.43
C ARG A 104 5.98 22.05 -9.44
N ALA A 105 7.24 21.62 -9.49
CA ALA A 105 8.31 22.01 -8.58
C ALA A 105 9.30 23.05 -9.17
N GLY A 106 9.23 23.38 -10.47
CA GLY A 106 10.24 24.23 -11.10
C GLY A 106 9.68 25.27 -12.07
N LYS A 107 9.29 26.46 -11.58
CA LYS A 107 9.27 27.66 -12.43
C LYS A 107 10.71 28.14 -12.66
N ARG A 108 11.38 27.56 -13.65
CA ARG A 108 12.56 28.18 -14.27
C ARG A 108 12.43 28.11 -15.79
N SER A 109 12.19 29.29 -16.37
CA SER A 109 12.28 29.57 -17.80
C SER A 109 13.61 29.05 -18.34
N LEU A 110 13.55 28.12 -19.30
CA LEU A 110 14.68 27.72 -20.14
C LEU A 110 14.30 27.95 -21.60
N LEU A 111 13.94 29.19 -21.95
CA LEU A 111 13.99 29.65 -23.34
C LEU A 111 15.36 30.24 -23.64
N HIS A 112 16.28 29.39 -24.09
CA HIS A 112 17.25 29.82 -25.10
C HIS A 112 17.66 28.61 -25.92
N LYS A 113 17.07 28.47 -27.12
CA LYS A 113 17.63 27.61 -28.17
C LYS A 113 17.61 28.42 -29.46
N THR A 114 18.80 28.77 -29.90
CA THR A 114 19.08 29.47 -31.15
C THR A 114 18.75 28.56 -32.33
N ALA A 115 18.13 29.14 -33.36
CA ALA A 115 17.68 28.47 -34.58
C ALA A 115 18.83 28.15 -35.54
N ALA A 116 19.72 27.23 -35.17
CA ALA A 116 20.82 26.81 -36.04
C ALA A 116 21.01 25.29 -36.18
N ASP A 117 20.27 24.46 -35.45
CA ASP A 117 20.46 23.00 -35.48
C ASP A 117 19.11 22.25 -35.58
N ASP A 118 18.34 22.53 -36.64
CA ASP A 118 17.19 21.70 -37.02
C ASP A 118 17.49 20.95 -38.34
N PRO A 119 17.60 19.61 -38.30
CA PRO A 119 17.90 18.79 -39.49
C PRO A 119 16.71 18.59 -40.44
N PHE A 120 15.57 19.28 -40.23
CA PHE A 120 14.37 19.19 -41.09
C PHE A 120 13.96 20.52 -41.74
N SER A 121 14.87 21.50 -41.83
CA SER A 121 14.68 22.67 -42.70
C SER A 121 14.85 22.29 -44.17
N SER A 122 13.83 21.72 -44.79
CA SER A 122 13.73 21.68 -46.25
C SER A 122 12.96 22.92 -46.71
N ASP A 123 13.70 23.91 -47.21
CA ASP A 123 13.18 24.96 -48.07
C ASP A 123 12.57 24.31 -49.32
N THR A 124 11.24 24.21 -49.36
CA THR A 124 10.50 24.04 -50.60
C THR A 124 9.25 24.90 -50.52
N ASP A 125 9.23 25.95 -51.34
CA ASP A 125 8.07 26.76 -51.64
C ASP A 125 6.94 25.85 -52.17
N ASP A 126 5.88 25.64 -51.39
CA ASP A 126 4.63 25.08 -51.89
C ASP A 126 3.44 25.83 -51.26
N ASP A 127 2.70 26.53 -52.13
CA ASP A 127 1.60 27.45 -51.85
C ASP A 127 0.33 26.68 -51.43
N SER A 128 0.29 26.13 -50.22
CA SER A 128 -0.96 25.57 -49.68
C SER A 128 -1.07 25.59 -48.15
N ASP A 129 -0.89 26.76 -47.53
CA ASP A 129 -1.35 27.00 -46.15
C ASP A 129 -2.74 27.66 -46.14
N PRO A 130 -3.80 26.96 -45.67
CA PRO A 130 -5.17 27.46 -45.60
C PRO A 130 -5.45 28.46 -44.46
N PHE A 131 -4.42 28.91 -43.71
CA PHE A 131 -4.59 29.81 -42.57
C PHE A 131 -3.80 31.14 -42.65
N ALA A 132 -3.39 31.55 -43.85
CA ALA A 132 -2.54 32.74 -44.08
C ALA A 132 -3.16 34.11 -43.68
N ASP A 133 -4.45 34.18 -43.31
CA ASP A 133 -5.16 35.46 -43.15
C ASP A 133 -5.30 36.01 -41.73
N VAL A 134 -4.68 35.40 -40.70
CA VAL A 134 -4.77 35.93 -39.32
C VAL A 134 -3.49 36.68 -38.93
N ARG A 135 -3.40 37.94 -39.37
CA ARG A 135 -2.33 38.88 -38.98
C ARG A 135 -2.56 39.43 -37.56
N SER A 136 -1.57 39.29 -36.69
CA SER A 136 -1.41 40.12 -35.48
C SER A 136 -0.28 41.14 -35.67
N GLN A 137 -0.61 42.43 -35.47
CA GLN A 137 0.27 43.60 -35.61
C GLN A 137 1.34 43.69 -34.50
N PRO A 138 2.49 44.36 -34.73
CA PRO A 138 3.47 44.67 -33.70
C PRO A 138 3.33 46.10 -33.16
N THR A 139 3.48 46.30 -31.85
CA THR A 139 3.71 47.62 -31.24
C THR A 139 5.13 47.72 -30.71
N GLY A 140 5.84 48.78 -31.12
CA GLY A 140 7.24 49.04 -30.83
C GLY A 140 7.52 50.02 -29.67
N TRP A 141 8.68 49.77 -29.04
CA TRP A 141 9.75 50.65 -28.55
C TRP A 141 9.46 52.05 -27.96
N ILE A 142 10.01 52.31 -26.75
CA ILE A 142 11.07 53.31 -26.51
C ILE A 142 11.82 53.07 -25.18
N ASN A 143 13.07 53.54 -25.14
CA ASN A 143 14.17 53.24 -24.21
C ASN A 143 14.77 54.59 -23.74
N GLU A 144 15.13 54.80 -22.46
CA GLU A 144 16.12 55.83 -22.06
C GLU A 144 16.50 55.81 -20.56
N GLY A 145 17.80 55.89 -20.27
CA GLY A 145 18.35 56.63 -19.12
C GLY A 145 18.96 55.86 -17.94
N GLN A 146 20.28 55.62 -17.97
CA GLN A 146 21.12 55.30 -16.79
C GLN A 146 21.84 56.57 -16.28
N PRO A 147 22.24 56.65 -14.99
CA PRO A 147 23.70 56.67 -14.74
C PRO A 147 24.20 56.04 -13.39
N ARG A 148 25.34 55.33 -13.52
CA ARG A 148 26.60 55.24 -12.70
C ARG A 148 26.61 54.96 -11.16
N ARG A 149 27.43 53.94 -10.81
CA ARG A 149 27.98 53.42 -9.51
C ARG A 149 28.94 54.41 -8.78
N PRO A 150 29.44 54.23 -7.49
CA PRO A 150 30.07 53.02 -6.85
C PRO A 150 29.99 52.94 -5.28
N PRO A 151 30.92 52.32 -4.51
CA PRO A 151 31.36 50.90 -4.39
C PRO A 151 31.10 50.25 -3.00
N ALA A 152 31.46 48.97 -2.83
CA ALA A 152 31.29 48.14 -1.62
C ALA A 152 32.35 48.34 -0.50
N PRO A 153 32.06 47.85 0.72
CA PRO A 153 32.99 47.01 1.53
C PRO A 153 32.25 45.81 2.18
N ALA A 154 32.83 44.85 2.90
CA ALA A 154 34.07 44.08 2.86
C ALA A 154 33.83 42.82 3.74
N ARG A 155 34.56 41.75 3.44
CA ARG A 155 34.71 40.42 4.09
C ARG A 155 34.49 40.27 5.62
N GLY A 156 34.02 39.08 5.99
CA GLY A 156 34.23 38.36 7.27
C GLY A 156 33.05 37.41 7.54
N SER A 157 33.17 36.15 7.95
CA SER A 157 34.27 35.34 8.48
C SER A 157 33.95 33.85 8.26
N ALA A 158 34.99 33.04 8.05
CA ALA A 158 34.93 31.59 8.08
C ALA A 158 34.84 31.10 9.53
N VAL A 159 34.09 30.02 9.77
CA VAL A 159 34.20 29.22 11.01
C VAL A 159 34.45 27.77 10.62
N ASN A 160 35.52 27.22 11.19
CA ASN A 160 36.17 25.98 10.83
C ASN A 160 35.41 24.75 11.36
N SER A 161 35.19 23.77 10.49
CA SER A 161 34.67 22.44 10.81
C SER A 161 35.78 21.53 11.35
N SER A 162 36.05 21.60 12.65
CA SER A 162 37.06 20.76 13.32
C SER A 162 36.49 20.03 14.53
N LEU A 163 35.40 19.27 14.37
CA LEU A 163 34.85 18.39 15.43
C LEU A 163 34.23 17.08 14.93
N LEU A 164 34.15 16.82 13.62
CA LEU A 164 33.50 15.60 13.09
C LEU A 164 34.38 14.35 13.05
N ILE A 165 35.70 14.45 13.25
CA ILE A 165 36.60 13.30 13.12
C ILE A 165 36.77 12.54 14.45
N LEU A 166 36.55 13.18 15.60
CA LEU A 166 36.67 12.51 16.90
C LEU A 166 35.43 11.64 17.23
N GLY A 167 34.24 12.04 16.78
CA GLY A 167 33.00 11.30 17.01
C GLY A 167 32.94 9.95 16.28
N VAL A 168 33.45 9.89 15.04
CA VAL A 168 33.42 8.67 14.23
C VAL A 168 34.34 7.58 14.79
N VAL A 169 35.52 7.94 15.33
CA VAL A 169 36.45 6.97 15.91
C VAL A 169 35.89 6.34 17.19
N VAL A 170 35.19 7.13 18.02
CA VAL A 170 34.55 6.62 19.24
C VAL A 170 33.40 5.66 18.91
N VAL A 171 32.58 5.98 17.89
CA VAL A 171 31.49 5.09 17.45
C VAL A 171 32.03 3.77 16.89
N ILE A 172 33.09 3.80 16.09
CA ILE A 172 33.72 2.58 15.55
C ILE A 172 34.31 1.72 16.69
N ALA A 173 34.92 2.33 17.71
CA ALA A 173 35.44 1.60 18.87
C ALA A 173 34.31 0.93 19.69
N ILE A 174 33.18 1.61 19.88
CA ILE A 174 32.01 1.04 20.58
C ILE A 174 31.43 -0.14 19.80
N ILE A 175 31.28 -0.01 18.47
CA ILE A 175 30.78 -1.10 17.61
C ILE A 175 31.72 -2.32 17.67
N ALA A 176 33.03 -2.12 17.68
CA ALA A 176 34.00 -3.21 17.78
C ALA A 176 33.92 -3.94 19.13
N VAL A 177 33.74 -3.21 20.24
CA VAL A 177 33.57 -3.83 21.58
C VAL A 177 32.27 -4.62 21.67
N VAL A 178 31.16 -4.08 21.14
CA VAL A 178 29.86 -4.78 21.11
C VAL A 178 29.93 -6.04 20.24
N ALA A 179 30.56 -5.98 19.06
CA ALA A 179 30.74 -7.14 18.20
C ALA A 179 31.62 -8.21 18.86
N THR A 180 32.65 -7.81 19.61
CA THR A 180 33.52 -8.75 20.34
C THR A 180 32.76 -9.42 21.49
N LEU A 181 31.90 -8.68 22.21
CA LEU A 181 31.05 -9.25 23.27
C LEU A 181 30.02 -10.25 22.72
N ILE A 182 29.41 -9.97 21.56
CA ILE A 182 28.50 -10.89 20.87
C ILE A 182 29.25 -12.16 20.42
N TYR A 183 30.48 -12.01 19.92
CA TYR A 183 31.31 -13.14 19.48
C TYR A 183 31.78 -14.04 20.63
N VAL A 184 32.05 -13.48 21.81
CA VAL A 184 32.44 -14.27 22.99
C VAL A 184 31.23 -14.98 23.59
N ASN A 185 30.04 -14.36 23.58
CA ASN A 185 28.82 -14.99 24.07
C ASN A 185 28.28 -16.09 23.15
N SER A 186 28.64 -16.08 21.86
CA SER A 186 28.27 -17.14 20.91
C SER A 186 29.16 -18.40 20.97
N ARG A 187 30.21 -18.41 21.81
CA ARG A 187 31.08 -19.58 22.04
C ARG A 187 30.80 -20.37 23.32
N GLY A 188 29.66 -20.13 23.98
CA GLY A 188 29.15 -21.00 25.04
C GLY A 188 28.45 -22.24 24.48
N SER A 189 29.19 -23.13 23.81
CA SER A 189 28.67 -24.43 23.37
C SER A 189 28.42 -25.32 24.59
N VAL A 190 27.15 -25.58 24.91
CA VAL A 190 26.75 -26.64 25.83
C VAL A 190 26.92 -27.97 25.10
N PRO A 191 27.66 -28.97 25.63
CA PRO A 191 27.69 -30.28 25.02
C PRO A 191 26.34 -30.96 25.19
N ALA A 192 25.79 -31.47 24.09
CA ALA A 192 24.62 -32.34 24.09
C ALA A 192 24.95 -33.61 24.89
N ALA A 193 24.27 -33.79 26.03
CA ALA A 193 24.26 -35.05 26.73
C ALA A 193 23.48 -36.06 25.87
N THR A 194 24.19 -37.08 25.40
CA THR A 194 23.62 -38.27 24.77
C THR A 194 22.80 -39.03 25.81
N VAL A 195 21.50 -38.78 25.87
CA VAL A 195 20.55 -39.73 26.44
C VAL A 195 20.15 -40.66 25.30
N ALA A 196 20.80 -41.82 25.25
CA ALA A 196 20.23 -42.96 24.55
C ALA A 196 18.92 -43.33 25.27
N ASN A 197 17.79 -43.04 24.65
CA ASN A 197 16.54 -43.71 24.98
C ASN A 197 15.94 -44.28 23.69
N SER A 198 15.74 -45.57 23.74
CA SER A 198 15.21 -46.49 22.75
C SER A 198 13.83 -46.08 22.21
N ASP A 199 13.61 -46.40 20.94
CA ASP A 199 12.32 -46.54 20.26
C ASP A 199 11.44 -45.28 20.13
N VAL A 200 11.57 -44.58 18.99
CA VAL A 200 10.53 -43.67 18.49
C VAL A 200 10.01 -44.18 17.14
N PRO A 201 8.85 -44.87 17.11
CA PRO A 201 8.03 -44.96 15.91
C PRO A 201 7.16 -43.69 15.80
N GLY A 202 7.37 -42.92 14.74
CA GLY A 202 6.48 -41.85 14.29
C GLY A 202 6.80 -40.45 14.85
N ALA A 203 7.11 -39.51 13.95
CA ALA A 203 6.81 -38.10 14.21
C ALA A 203 5.33 -38.02 14.63
N ASP A 204 5.02 -37.23 15.66
CA ASP A 204 3.67 -37.12 16.23
C ASP A 204 2.67 -36.65 15.16
N ASP A 205 2.07 -37.59 14.43
CA ASP A 205 1.12 -37.40 13.31
C ASP A 205 -0.28 -36.98 13.82
N ARG A 206 -0.33 -36.43 15.05
CA ARG A 206 -1.55 -35.94 15.67
C ARG A 206 -1.97 -34.64 14.97
N VAL A 207 -2.95 -34.78 14.10
CA VAL A 207 -3.70 -33.66 13.56
C VAL A 207 -4.56 -33.08 14.69
N PHE A 208 -4.26 -31.85 15.10
CA PHE A 208 -5.11 -31.12 16.04
C PHE A 208 -6.25 -30.44 15.29
N SER A 209 -7.40 -30.25 15.96
CA SER A 209 -8.44 -29.39 15.43
C SER A 209 -7.97 -27.93 15.45
N THR A 210 -8.18 -27.22 14.35
CA THR A 210 -7.99 -25.78 14.31
C THR A 210 -9.02 -25.12 15.23
N GLU A 211 -8.54 -24.43 16.26
CA GLU A 211 -9.34 -23.58 17.14
C GLU A 211 -8.94 -22.14 16.84
N VAL A 212 -9.91 -21.25 16.57
CA VAL A 212 -9.67 -19.84 16.20
C VAL A 212 -10.48 -18.94 17.13
N ASP A 213 -9.83 -17.93 17.70
CA ASP A 213 -10.46 -16.85 18.44
C ASP A 213 -10.01 -15.49 17.88
N CYS A 214 -10.97 -14.69 17.41
CA CYS A 214 -10.71 -13.34 16.90
C CYS A 214 -11.04 -12.24 17.92
N GLY A 215 -11.39 -12.59 19.16
CA GLY A 215 -11.85 -11.65 20.20
C GLY A 215 -13.35 -11.39 20.13
N SER A 216 -13.82 -10.65 19.12
CA SER A 216 -15.22 -10.19 19.04
C SER A 216 -16.08 -10.90 17.98
N ASN A 217 -15.49 -11.40 16.90
CA ASN A 217 -16.19 -12.14 15.84
C ASN A 217 -15.26 -13.24 15.28
N SER A 218 -15.45 -14.50 15.68
CA SER A 218 -14.77 -15.60 15.00
C SER A 218 -15.54 -15.99 13.73
N VAL A 219 -14.91 -15.82 12.58
CA VAL A 219 -15.36 -16.48 11.35
C VAL A 219 -14.29 -17.51 11.00
N THR A 220 -14.47 -18.74 11.50
CA THR A 220 -13.87 -19.88 10.80
C THR A 220 -14.55 -19.91 9.44
N ASN A 221 -13.83 -19.57 8.39
CA ASN A 221 -14.38 -19.52 7.05
C ASN A 221 -14.64 -20.97 6.59
N ILE A 222 -15.80 -21.52 6.95
CA ILE A 222 -16.39 -22.69 6.31
C ILE A 222 -17.05 -22.16 5.03
N ASN A 223 -16.27 -21.62 4.10
CA ASN A 223 -16.81 -21.26 2.80
C ASN A 223 -16.98 -22.55 1.98
N ASP A 224 -18.24 -22.94 1.82
CA ASP A 224 -18.77 -24.10 1.10
C ASP A 224 -18.69 -23.97 -0.44
N ASP A 225 -17.81 -23.10 -0.96
CA ASP A 225 -17.61 -22.88 -2.40
C ASP A 225 -16.10 -22.91 -2.70
N GLU A 226 -15.66 -24.06 -3.21
CA GLU A 226 -14.28 -24.44 -3.58
C GLU A 226 -13.13 -23.64 -2.93
N GLY A 227 -12.85 -23.93 -1.66
CA GLY A 227 -11.53 -23.81 -1.02
C GLY A 227 -10.84 -22.46 -1.21
N ALA A 228 -10.96 -21.56 -0.24
CA ALA A 228 -10.14 -20.35 -0.16
C ALA A 228 -8.65 -20.71 -0.21
N ARG A 229 -8.07 -20.69 -1.41
CA ARG A 229 -6.66 -20.96 -1.68
C ARG A 229 -5.83 -19.71 -1.46
N LEU A 230 -4.56 -19.90 -1.11
CA LEU A 230 -3.61 -18.80 -0.98
C LEU A 230 -3.62 -17.93 -2.25
N PRO A 231 -3.83 -16.60 -2.15
CA PRO A 231 -3.91 -15.74 -3.33
C PRO A 231 -2.59 -15.71 -4.09
N ALA A 232 -2.61 -16.06 -5.38
CA ALA A 232 -1.41 -16.04 -6.23
C ALA A 232 -0.79 -14.63 -6.36
N ARG A 233 -1.60 -13.58 -6.21
CA ARG A 233 -1.18 -12.17 -6.27
C ARG A 233 -0.58 -11.62 -4.96
N ALA A 234 -0.49 -12.43 -3.90
CA ALA A 234 0.02 -11.96 -2.63
C ALA A 234 1.54 -11.68 -2.72
N ILE A 235 1.94 -10.46 -2.38
CA ILE A 235 3.32 -9.99 -2.39
C ILE A 235 4.04 -10.63 -1.20
N ASP A 236 5.11 -11.37 -1.49
CA ASP A 236 5.91 -12.04 -0.47
C ASP A 236 6.83 -11.06 0.25
N LEU A 237 6.59 -10.85 1.54
CA LEU A 237 7.39 -9.98 2.39
C LEU A 237 8.34 -10.77 3.32
N GLY A 238 8.46 -12.09 3.10
CA GLY A 238 9.42 -12.94 3.78
C GLY A 238 8.88 -13.64 5.02
N THR A 239 9.79 -14.03 5.91
CA THR A 239 9.47 -14.87 7.08
C THR A 239 9.35 -14.01 8.35
N LEU A 240 8.21 -14.13 9.04
CA LEU A 240 8.02 -13.60 10.38
C LEU A 240 8.53 -14.59 11.42
N ARG A 241 9.46 -14.14 12.25
CA ARG A 241 9.90 -14.90 13.42
C ARG A 241 9.00 -14.59 14.60
N PHE A 242 8.75 -15.60 15.44
CA PHE A 242 8.05 -15.39 16.70
C PHE A 242 8.68 -14.26 17.51
N ASN A 243 7.81 -13.42 18.07
CA ASN A 243 8.15 -12.23 18.85
C ASN A 243 8.90 -11.13 18.07
N GLN A 244 8.87 -11.16 16.74
CA GLN A 244 9.31 -10.05 15.88
C GLN A 244 8.12 -9.46 15.13
N SER A 245 8.10 -8.14 15.02
CA SER A 245 7.14 -7.44 14.18
C SER A 245 7.73 -7.09 12.82
N ALA A 246 6.90 -7.10 11.78
CA ALA A 246 7.19 -6.46 10.50
C ALA A 246 6.27 -5.26 10.29
N THR A 247 6.75 -4.30 9.50
CA THR A 247 5.99 -3.13 9.08
C THR A 247 6.02 -3.06 7.57
N ALA A 248 4.88 -2.73 6.95
CA ALA A 248 4.77 -2.54 5.52
C ALA A 248 3.64 -1.57 5.18
N ASP A 249 3.69 -1.05 3.96
CA ASP A 249 2.73 -0.07 3.44
C ASP A 249 1.83 -0.75 2.42
N PHE A 250 0.51 -0.68 2.62
CA PHE A 250 -0.41 -0.88 1.50
C PHE A 250 -0.33 0.36 0.61
N LEU A 251 0.14 0.19 -0.62
CA LEU A 251 0.12 1.23 -1.65
C LEU A 251 -1.27 1.39 -2.25
N ASP A 252 -2.15 0.39 -2.08
CA ASP A 252 -3.59 0.51 -2.30
C ASP A 252 -4.36 -0.60 -1.53
N GLY A 253 -5.67 -0.43 -1.31
CA GLY A 253 -6.53 -1.42 -0.63
C GLY A 253 -6.85 -2.74 -1.34
N ALA A 254 -6.30 -2.99 -2.53
CA ALA A 254 -6.33 -4.27 -3.22
C ALA A 254 -5.00 -5.04 -3.09
N GLU A 255 -3.95 -4.41 -2.59
CA GLU A 255 -2.70 -5.09 -2.26
C GLU A 255 -2.93 -6.15 -1.16
N ILE A 256 -2.22 -7.25 -1.34
CA ILE A 256 -2.25 -8.39 -0.44
C ILE A 256 -0.82 -8.71 -0.13
N HIS A 257 -0.46 -8.69 1.14
CA HIS A 257 0.86 -9.07 1.58
C HIS A 257 0.82 -10.45 2.21
N ARG A 258 1.89 -11.22 2.07
CA ARG A 258 2.05 -12.49 2.75
C ARG A 258 3.36 -12.58 3.51
N TYR A 259 3.29 -13.30 4.62
CA TYR A 259 4.43 -13.67 5.44
C TYR A 259 4.40 -15.16 5.72
N SER A 260 5.56 -15.79 5.74
CA SER A 260 5.70 -17.18 6.19
C SER A 260 6.08 -17.25 7.67
N PHE A 261 5.67 -18.30 8.38
CA PHE A 261 6.20 -18.63 9.69
C PHE A 261 6.17 -20.15 9.90
N ASP A 262 7.09 -20.68 10.70
CA ASP A 262 7.11 -22.11 11.04
C ASP A 262 6.29 -22.35 12.30
N GLY A 263 5.41 -23.35 12.28
CA GLY A 263 4.57 -23.73 13.39
C GLY A 263 4.68 -25.22 13.74
N SER A 264 4.35 -25.56 14.98
CA SER A 264 4.30 -26.95 15.46
C SER A 264 2.85 -27.41 15.66
N ALA A 265 2.59 -28.70 15.42
CA ALA A 265 1.29 -29.31 15.68
C ALA A 265 0.82 -29.05 17.12
N GLY A 266 -0.39 -28.50 17.26
CA GLY A 266 -1.03 -28.20 18.54
C GLY A 266 -0.53 -26.93 19.21
N GLN A 267 0.43 -26.22 18.61
CA GLN A 267 0.90 -24.91 19.09
C GLN A 267 -0.23 -23.89 19.00
N ARG A 268 -0.47 -23.16 20.10
CA ARG A 268 -1.28 -21.95 20.07
C ARG A 268 -0.37 -20.76 19.79
N ILE A 269 -0.77 -19.94 18.85
CA ILE A 269 -0.07 -18.71 18.48
C ILE A 269 -1.05 -17.55 18.52
N THR A 270 -0.50 -16.35 18.67
CA THR A 270 -1.24 -15.11 18.52
C THR A 270 -0.68 -14.31 17.36
N ILE A 271 -1.55 -13.86 16.47
CA ILE A 271 -1.22 -12.94 15.37
C ILE A 271 -1.95 -11.63 15.64
N GLU A 272 -1.21 -10.54 15.64
CA GLU A 272 -1.75 -9.19 15.80
C GLU A 272 -1.31 -8.32 14.63
N MET A 273 -2.24 -7.53 14.10
CA MET A 273 -1.99 -6.58 13.04
C MET A 273 -2.61 -5.23 13.42
N TRP A 274 -1.77 -4.21 13.50
CA TRP A 274 -2.14 -2.86 13.89
C TRP A 274 -2.14 -1.91 12.69
N ALA A 275 -3.10 -1.00 12.67
CA ALA A 275 -3.03 0.17 11.82
C ALA A 275 -2.11 1.24 12.46
N GLU A 276 -0.98 1.56 11.81
CA GLU A 276 -0.12 2.66 12.25
C GLU A 276 -0.60 4.00 11.67
N ASP A 277 -1.31 3.96 10.54
CA ASP A 277 -1.97 5.11 9.91
C ASP A 277 -3.50 5.10 10.04
N VAL A 278 -4.09 6.28 10.18
CA VAL A 278 -5.56 6.46 10.19
C VAL A 278 -6.16 6.22 8.81
N GLY A 279 -6.75 5.04 8.62
CA GLY A 279 -7.59 4.77 7.44
C GLY A 279 -7.59 3.32 7.00
N ILE A 280 -6.57 2.55 7.36
CA ILE A 280 -6.55 1.12 7.06
C ILE A 280 -7.35 0.34 8.08
N ASP A 281 -7.80 -0.81 7.61
CA ASP A 281 -8.74 -1.67 8.30
C ASP A 281 -8.23 -3.11 8.22
N PRO A 282 -7.22 -3.44 9.06
CA PRO A 282 -6.48 -4.70 9.03
C PRO A 282 -7.35 -5.96 8.97
N GLN A 283 -6.93 -6.92 8.14
CA GLN A 283 -7.49 -8.27 8.12
C GLN A 283 -6.38 -9.32 8.07
N ILE A 284 -6.52 -10.36 8.87
CA ILE A 284 -5.57 -11.48 9.01
C ILE A 284 -6.22 -12.75 8.47
N GLU A 285 -5.53 -13.41 7.55
CA GLU A 285 -5.85 -14.74 7.07
C GLU A 285 -4.68 -15.69 7.35
N VAL A 286 -4.95 -16.94 7.71
CA VAL A 286 -3.92 -17.97 7.86
C VAL A 286 -4.20 -19.12 6.90
N TYR A 287 -3.17 -19.50 6.16
CA TYR A 287 -3.17 -20.62 5.23
C TYR A 287 -2.17 -21.69 5.68
N ASP A 288 -2.55 -22.96 5.49
CA ASP A 288 -1.68 -24.09 5.78
C ASP A 288 -0.65 -24.37 4.66
N ILE A 289 0.17 -25.40 4.86
CA ILE A 289 1.23 -25.82 3.93
C ILE A 289 0.70 -26.22 2.55
N ASP A 290 -0.56 -26.67 2.47
CA ASP A 290 -1.23 -27.05 1.23
C ASP A 290 -1.90 -25.83 0.57
N GLY A 291 -1.78 -24.65 1.18
CA GLY A 291 -2.31 -23.39 0.71
C GLY A 291 -3.81 -23.25 0.91
N PHE A 292 -4.41 -24.00 1.85
CA PHE A 292 -5.81 -23.83 2.24
C PHE A 292 -5.95 -22.86 3.40
N GLN A 293 -6.92 -21.94 3.31
CA GLN A 293 -7.25 -21.05 4.41
C GLN A 293 -7.80 -21.86 5.59
N ILE A 294 -7.22 -21.66 6.76
CA ILE A 294 -7.66 -22.29 8.02
C ILE A 294 -8.21 -21.29 9.03
N ALA A 295 -7.99 -19.98 8.82
CA ALA A 295 -8.56 -18.93 9.67
C ALA A 295 -8.65 -17.57 8.94
N PHE A 296 -9.59 -16.73 9.39
CA PHE A 296 -9.77 -15.33 9.00
C PHE A 296 -10.25 -14.53 10.23
N CYS A 297 -9.66 -13.36 10.47
CA CYS A 297 -10.09 -12.39 11.49
C CYS A 297 -9.85 -10.96 10.97
N ASP A 298 -10.80 -10.04 11.16
CA ASP A 298 -10.74 -8.67 10.62
C ASP A 298 -11.07 -7.53 11.60
N ASP A 299 -11.40 -7.83 12.86
CA ASP A 299 -11.56 -6.83 13.92
C ASP A 299 -11.35 -7.49 15.29
N ARG A 300 -10.49 -6.93 16.14
CA ARG A 300 -10.26 -7.43 17.51
C ARG A 300 -11.48 -7.16 18.39
N ASP A 301 -11.93 -5.91 18.41
CA ASP A 301 -13.07 -5.45 19.19
C ASP A 301 -13.79 -4.32 18.46
N LEU A 302 -15.04 -4.58 18.06
CA LEU A 302 -15.90 -3.56 17.46
C LEU A 302 -16.32 -2.47 18.46
N SER A 303 -16.14 -2.71 19.76
CA SER A 303 -16.32 -1.71 20.80
C SER A 303 -15.17 -0.69 20.75
N GLU A 304 -15.49 0.59 20.94
CA GLU A 304 -14.55 1.74 20.84
C GLU A 304 -14.01 2.06 19.43
N GLY A 305 -14.41 1.33 18.39
CA GLY A 305 -13.98 1.61 17.01
C GLY A 305 -12.54 1.19 16.72
N ASN A 306 -12.02 0.20 17.47
CA ASN A 306 -10.73 -0.40 17.19
C ASN A 306 -10.83 -1.32 15.97
N LEU A 307 -10.15 -0.95 14.88
CA LEU A 307 -10.14 -1.73 13.64
C LEU A 307 -8.90 -2.64 13.52
N ASP A 308 -8.05 -2.71 14.55
CA ASP A 308 -6.91 -3.61 14.56
C ASP A 308 -7.37 -5.07 14.54
N ALA A 309 -6.64 -5.94 13.85
CA ALA A 309 -6.96 -7.36 13.77
C ALA A 309 -6.17 -8.18 14.80
N TYR A 310 -6.86 -9.17 15.37
CA TYR A 310 -6.33 -10.10 16.36
C TYR A 310 -6.78 -11.51 16.03
N MET A 311 -5.88 -12.48 16.22
CA MET A 311 -6.18 -13.90 16.08
C MET A 311 -5.37 -14.72 17.08
N GLU A 312 -6.04 -15.55 17.88
CA GLU A 312 -5.43 -16.71 18.51
C GLU A 312 -5.82 -17.96 17.70
N ILE A 313 -4.84 -18.77 17.32
CA ILE A 313 -5.07 -20.00 16.54
C ILE A 313 -4.26 -21.17 17.08
N ARG A 314 -4.90 -22.34 17.16
CA ARG A 314 -4.24 -23.62 17.38
C ARG A 314 -3.91 -24.28 16.05
N LEU A 315 -2.62 -24.51 15.80
CA LEU A 315 -2.16 -25.07 14.52
C LEU A 315 -2.42 -26.58 14.44
N PRO A 316 -2.98 -27.09 13.33
CA PRO A 316 -3.35 -28.49 13.22
C PRO A 316 -2.15 -29.42 13.01
N ARG A 317 -1.06 -28.95 12.37
CA ARG A 317 0.10 -29.75 11.96
C ARG A 317 1.39 -28.95 12.13
N SER A 318 2.53 -29.64 12.15
CA SER A 318 3.84 -28.97 12.06
C SER A 318 4.14 -28.64 10.61
N GLY A 319 4.66 -27.45 10.34
CA GLY A 319 5.03 -27.01 9.00
C GLY A 319 5.12 -25.50 8.85
N THR A 320 5.37 -25.05 7.63
CA THR A 320 5.38 -23.62 7.30
C THR A 320 3.98 -23.18 6.92
N TYR A 321 3.49 -22.17 7.63
CA TYR A 321 2.20 -21.53 7.42
C TYR A 321 2.39 -20.19 6.73
N THR A 322 1.33 -19.70 6.08
CA THR A 322 1.32 -18.37 5.46
C THR A 322 0.27 -17.49 6.12
N ILE A 323 0.69 -16.32 6.60
CA ILE A 323 -0.19 -15.24 7.02
C ILE A 323 -0.40 -14.34 5.83
N VAL A 324 -1.65 -14.04 5.51
CA VAL A 324 -2.02 -13.05 4.51
C VAL A 324 -2.59 -11.84 5.24
N ALA A 325 -1.94 -10.70 5.05
CA ALA A 325 -2.35 -9.40 5.57
C ALA A 325 -3.09 -8.63 4.46
N ARG A 326 -4.29 -8.16 4.78
CA ARG A 326 -5.15 -7.36 3.89
C ARG A 326 -5.75 -6.18 4.64
N GLN A 327 -6.54 -5.39 3.91
CA GLN A 327 -7.46 -4.44 4.50
C GLN A 327 -8.85 -4.51 3.86
N PHE A 328 -9.90 -4.21 4.63
CA PHE A 328 -11.26 -4.02 4.08
C PHE A 328 -11.36 -2.71 3.28
N GLY A 329 -10.55 -1.72 3.66
CA GLY A 329 -10.53 -0.37 3.10
C GLY A 329 -9.90 -0.23 1.71
N PHE A 330 -9.87 1.01 1.24
CA PHE A 330 -9.34 1.41 -0.07
C PHE A 330 -8.22 2.43 0.04
N SER A 331 -7.81 2.75 1.25
CA SER A 331 -6.76 3.73 1.54
C SER A 331 -5.39 3.09 1.42
N GLU A 332 -4.40 3.90 1.08
CA GLU A 332 -3.01 3.57 1.35
C GLU A 332 -2.77 3.69 2.87
N GLY A 333 -1.78 2.96 3.39
CA GLY A 333 -1.38 3.15 4.78
C GLY A 333 -0.46 2.08 5.32
N THR A 334 0.22 2.45 6.40
CA THR A 334 1.20 1.62 7.10
C THR A 334 0.50 0.71 8.10
N TYR A 335 0.85 -0.57 8.10
CA TYR A 335 0.50 -1.50 9.18
C TYR A 335 1.74 -2.09 9.82
N ARG A 336 1.57 -2.58 11.04
CA ARG A 336 2.54 -3.43 11.74
C ARG A 336 1.89 -4.78 12.04
N ILE A 337 2.62 -5.88 11.86
CA ILE A 337 2.14 -7.24 12.12
C ILE A 337 3.14 -8.02 12.97
N MET A 338 2.68 -8.91 13.83
CA MET A 338 3.52 -9.73 14.72
C MET A 338 2.90 -11.10 14.97
N VAL A 339 3.75 -12.11 15.12
CA VAL A 339 3.37 -13.46 15.55
C VAL A 339 4.01 -13.75 16.91
N ARG A 340 3.26 -14.32 17.85
CA ARG A 340 3.72 -14.71 19.20
C ARG A 340 3.34 -16.14 19.53
#